data_AF-A0A3P5YFE7-F1
#
_entry.id   AF-A0A3P5YFE7-F1
#
_cell.length_a   1.000
_cell.length_b   1.000
_cell.length_c   1.000
_cell.angle_alpha   90.00
_cell.angle_beta   90.00
_cell.angle_gamma   90.00
#
_symmetry.space_group_name_H-M   'P 1'
#
loop_
_entity.id
_entity.type
_entity.pdbx_description
1 polymer ?
#
loop_
_entity_poly.entity_id
_entity_poly.type
_entity_poly.pdbx_seq_one_letter_code
_entity_poly.pdbx_strand_id
1 'polypeptide(L)'
;MKFWRNKGKERRKQWFLDNGSTFLKELIAGCNGKTNPIRSFSSDQILKATNGFDPSRYVTSDLYYTWFTGSIEDRSYMIKMYPEEKVRGDGDGIGAVYNDIVISARANHINFLKLLGCCLEFPCPVLVFEHAENGALGHQGGIGSKDTKFLP
;
A
#
# COMPACT_ATOMS: atom_id res chain seq x y z
N MET A 1 9.02 10.08 -10.84
CA MET A 1 9.17 9.17 -9.69
C MET A 1 10.26 8.13 -9.98
N LYS A 2 11.52 8.34 -9.54
CA LYS A 2 12.64 7.38 -9.76
C LYS A 2 13.56 7.19 -8.53
N PHE A 3 13.09 7.53 -7.32
CA PHE A 3 13.96 7.61 -6.13
C PHE A 3 14.26 6.27 -5.40
N TRP A 4 13.58 5.18 -5.76
CA TRP A 4 13.69 3.88 -5.06
C TRP A 4 14.55 2.83 -5.78
N ARG A 5 14.76 2.98 -7.10
CA ARG A 5 15.28 1.90 -7.97
C ARG A 5 16.72 1.46 -7.68
N ASN A 6 17.53 2.31 -7.03
CA ASN A 6 18.97 2.08 -6.80
C ASN A 6 19.38 2.08 -5.31
N LYS A 7 18.47 1.73 -4.40
CA LYS A 7 18.80 1.67 -2.97
C LYS A 7 19.31 0.26 -2.64
N GLY A 8 20.58 0.18 -2.23
CA GLY A 8 21.28 -1.09 -1.95
C GLY A 8 20.63 -1.91 -0.84
N LYS A 9 20.95 -3.21 -0.80
CA LYS A 9 20.39 -4.19 0.15
C LYS A 9 20.42 -3.71 1.61
N GLU A 10 21.47 -2.99 1.99
CA GLU A 10 21.63 -2.50 3.37
C GLU A 10 20.57 -1.48 3.77
N ARG A 11 20.21 -0.56 2.87
CA ARG A 11 19.17 0.42 3.16
C ARG A 11 17.77 -0.22 3.28
N ARG A 12 17.51 -1.27 2.51
CA ARG A 12 16.25 -2.02 2.60
C ARG A 12 16.11 -2.71 3.96
N LYS A 13 17.20 -3.28 4.49
CA LYS A 13 17.25 -3.83 5.85
C LYS A 13 16.99 -2.77 6.90
N GLN A 14 17.62 -1.60 6.78
CA GLN A 14 17.40 -0.50 7.71
C GLN A 14 15.93 -0.10 7.77
N TRP A 15 15.29 0.09 6.61
CA TRP A 15 13.87 0.39 6.55
C TRP A 15 12.99 -0.71 7.12
N PHE A 16 13.31 -1.98 6.86
CA PHE A 16 12.60 -3.09 7.46
C PHE A 16 12.62 -3.02 8.99
N LEU A 17 13.77 -2.72 9.59
CA LEU A 17 13.92 -2.58 11.03
C LEU A 17 13.18 -1.35 11.58
N ASP A 18 13.38 -0.18 10.97
CA ASP A 18 12.79 1.08 11.42
C ASP A 18 11.26 1.02 11.32
N ASN A 19 10.75 0.62 10.16
CA ASN A 19 9.30 0.51 9.93
C ASN A 19 8.69 -0.62 10.75
N GLY A 20 9.37 -1.77 10.84
CA GLY A 20 8.88 -2.91 11.60
C GLY A 20 8.76 -2.61 13.08
N SER A 21 9.75 -1.92 13.66
CA SER A 21 9.70 -1.53 15.07
C SER A 21 8.57 -0.55 15.37
N THR A 22 8.34 0.43 14.48
CA THR A 22 7.27 1.42 14.62
C THR A 22 5.90 0.76 14.44
N PHE A 23 5.75 -0.02 13.37
CA PHE A 23 4.52 -0.78 13.10
C PHE A 23 4.14 -1.70 14.26
N LEU A 24 5.11 -2.41 14.84
CA LEU A 24 4.87 -3.29 15.98
C LEU A 24 4.38 -2.52 17.21
N LYS A 25 4.99 -1.36 17.51
CA LYS A 25 4.55 -0.49 18.62
C LYS A 25 3.11 -0.03 18.41
N GLU A 26 2.78 0.47 17.23
CA GLU A 26 1.42 0.96 16.91
C GLU A 26 0.38 -0.17 16.91
N LEU A 27 0.76 -1.37 16.45
CA LEU A 27 -0.13 -2.53 16.46
C LEU A 27 -0.40 -3.01 17.89
N ILE A 28 0.61 -3.02 18.78
CA ILE A 28 0.42 -3.32 20.20
C ILE A 28 -0.45 -2.25 20.87
N ALA A 29 -0.17 -0.97 20.63
CA ALA A 29 -0.96 0.13 21.19
C ALA A 29 -2.42 0.10 20.71
N GLY A 30 -2.65 -0.16 19.42
CA GLY A 30 -3.97 -0.10 18.80
C GLY A 30 -4.83 -1.36 18.95
N CYS A 31 -4.23 -2.54 19.15
CA CYS A 31 -4.98 -3.80 19.25
C CYS A 31 -4.32 -4.91 20.08
N ASN A 32 -3.35 -4.59 20.92
CA ASN A 32 -2.66 -5.54 21.80
C ASN A 32 -2.06 -6.73 21.03
N GLY A 33 -1.53 -6.50 19.83
CA GLY A 33 -0.94 -7.57 19.01
C GLY A 33 -1.95 -8.38 18.18
N LYS A 34 -3.26 -8.17 18.35
CA LYS A 34 -4.30 -9.05 17.78
C LYS A 34 -4.86 -8.48 16.47
N THR A 35 -4.40 -8.99 15.33
CA THR A 35 -4.87 -8.62 13.99
C THR A 35 -5.17 -9.84 13.12
N ASN A 36 -5.76 -9.61 11.94
CA ASN A 36 -5.76 -10.63 10.90
C ASN A 36 -4.32 -10.97 10.48
N PRO A 37 -4.06 -12.16 9.92
CA PRO A 37 -2.73 -12.51 9.41
C PRO A 37 -2.26 -11.54 8.33
N ILE A 38 -1.04 -11.02 8.48
CA ILE A 38 -0.42 -10.06 7.57
C ILE A 38 0.77 -10.74 6.89
N ARG A 39 0.69 -10.97 5.58
CA ARG A 39 1.82 -11.51 4.81
C ARG A 39 2.91 -10.46 4.68
N SER A 40 4.16 -10.84 4.96
CA SER A 40 5.32 -10.02 4.61
C SER A 40 5.68 -10.23 3.14
N PHE A 41 5.68 -9.14 2.36
CA PHE A 41 6.13 -9.13 0.97
C PHE A 41 7.52 -8.49 0.89
N SER A 42 8.35 -8.97 -0.04
CA SER A 42 9.66 -8.34 -0.31
C SER A 42 9.53 -7.15 -1.26
N SER A 43 10.49 -6.23 -1.21
CA SER A 43 10.52 -5.11 -2.15
C SER A 43 10.58 -5.57 -3.60
N ASP A 44 11.25 -6.71 -3.85
CA ASP A 44 11.42 -7.24 -5.21
C ASP A 44 10.09 -7.78 -5.76
N GLN A 45 9.25 -8.41 -4.91
CA GLN A 45 7.89 -8.80 -5.29
C GLN A 45 7.04 -7.59 -5.65
N ILE A 46 7.06 -6.54 -4.82
CA ILE A 46 6.29 -5.31 -5.05
C ILE A 46 6.75 -4.60 -6.32
N LEU A 47 8.07 -4.46 -6.51
CA LEU A 47 8.64 -3.81 -7.70
C LEU A 47 8.32 -4.59 -8.97
N LYS A 48 8.41 -5.93 -8.94
CA LYS A 48 8.02 -6.76 -10.08
C LYS A 48 6.53 -6.63 -10.39
N ALA A 49 5.68 -6.72 -9.37
CA ALA A 49 4.21 -6.67 -9.52
C ALA A 49 3.72 -5.35 -10.13
N THR A 50 4.32 -4.23 -9.71
CA THR A 50 3.96 -2.87 -10.14
C THR A 50 4.74 -2.38 -11.35
N ASN A 51 5.61 -3.21 -11.94
CA ASN A 51 6.59 -2.79 -12.94
C ASN A 51 7.42 -1.56 -12.50
N GLY A 52 7.76 -1.50 -11.20
CA GLY A 52 8.45 -0.37 -10.59
C GLY A 52 7.56 0.87 -10.44
N PHE A 53 6.29 0.67 -10.07
CA PHE A 53 5.26 1.71 -9.97
C PHE A 53 5.03 2.46 -11.29
N ASP A 54 4.96 1.70 -12.39
CA ASP A 54 4.74 2.25 -13.72
C ASP A 54 3.34 2.88 -13.86
N PRO A 55 3.18 4.00 -14.60
CA PRO A 55 1.88 4.62 -14.82
C PRO A 55 0.82 3.68 -15.42
N SER A 56 1.21 2.65 -16.20
CA SER A 56 0.27 1.64 -16.70
C SER A 56 -0.40 0.80 -15.61
N ARG A 57 0.14 0.81 -14.38
CA ARG A 57 -0.42 0.12 -13.22
C ARG A 57 -1.23 1.04 -12.32
N TYR A 58 -1.27 2.35 -12.58
CA TYR A 58 -1.98 3.32 -11.76
C TYR A 58 -3.49 3.04 -11.70
N VAL A 59 -4.08 3.22 -10.52
CA VAL A 59 -5.53 3.16 -10.32
C VAL A 59 -6.08 4.53 -9.94
N THR A 60 -5.60 5.07 -8.82
CA THR A 60 -6.01 6.38 -8.30
C THR A 60 -4.96 6.91 -7.33
N SER A 61 -5.03 8.19 -6.97
CA SER A 61 -4.17 8.80 -5.96
C SER A 61 -4.94 9.79 -5.10
N ASP A 62 -4.41 10.01 -3.91
CA ASP A 62 -4.87 10.98 -2.94
C ASP A 62 -3.67 11.83 -2.45
N LEU A 63 -3.90 12.66 -1.44
CA LEU A 63 -2.92 13.58 -0.87
C LEU A 63 -1.64 12.87 -0.42
N TYR A 64 -1.76 11.71 0.24
CA TYR A 64 -0.63 11.00 0.84
C TYR A 64 -0.25 9.68 0.16
N TYR A 65 -1.12 9.13 -0.69
CA TYR A 65 -0.92 7.79 -1.25
C TYR A 65 -1.36 7.67 -2.71
N THR A 66 -0.86 6.63 -3.35
CA THR A 66 -1.18 6.24 -4.73
C THR A 66 -1.48 4.74 -4.75
N TRP A 67 -2.55 4.37 -5.44
CA TRP A 67 -2.96 2.99 -5.67
C TRP A 67 -2.49 2.50 -7.03
N PHE A 68 -1.99 1.26 -7.05
CA PHE A 68 -1.54 0.55 -8.23
C PHE A 68 -2.17 -0.85 -8.26
N THR A 69 -2.34 -1.40 -9.45
CA THR A 69 -2.55 -2.84 -9.64
C THR A 69 -1.21 -3.57 -9.71
N GLY A 70 -1.18 -4.84 -9.33
CA GLY A 70 -0.02 -5.69 -9.55
C GLY A 70 -0.37 -7.17 -9.47
N SER A 71 0.50 -8.02 -10.02
CA SER A 71 0.36 -9.47 -9.93
C SER A 71 1.59 -10.10 -9.28
N ILE A 72 1.36 -10.99 -8.32
CA ILE A 72 2.38 -11.77 -7.61
C ILE A 72 1.92 -13.23 -7.63
N GLU A 73 2.74 -14.13 -8.20
CA GLU A 73 2.42 -15.57 -8.29
C GLU A 73 1.06 -15.81 -8.95
N ASP A 74 0.82 -15.13 -10.09
CA ASP A 74 -0.42 -15.17 -10.89
C ASP A 74 -1.70 -14.73 -10.18
N ARG A 75 -1.58 -14.17 -8.98
CA ARG A 75 -2.69 -13.54 -8.26
C ARG A 75 -2.61 -12.02 -8.36
N SER A 76 -3.71 -11.39 -8.73
CA SER A 76 -3.86 -9.93 -8.77
C SER A 76 -4.02 -9.35 -7.37
N TYR A 77 -3.50 -8.13 -7.18
CA TYR A 77 -3.56 -7.37 -5.93
C TYR A 77 -3.75 -5.87 -6.21
N MET A 78 -4.28 -5.18 -5.21
CA MET A 78 -4.27 -3.71 -5.11
C MET A 78 -3.11 -3.30 -4.19
N ILE A 79 -2.24 -2.41 -4.66
CA ILE A 79 -1.01 -2.03 -3.97
C ILE A 79 -1.07 -0.54 -3.66
N LYS A 80 -1.07 -0.18 -2.38
CA LYS A 80 -1.09 1.20 -1.89
C LYS A 80 0.31 1.62 -1.49
N MET A 81 0.82 2.66 -2.15
CA MET A 81 2.14 3.22 -1.92
C MET A 81 2.03 4.65 -1.39
N TYR A 82 2.85 5.00 -0.39
CA TYR A 82 2.92 6.35 0.15
C TYR A 82 4.24 6.99 -0.28
N PRO A 83 4.22 7.96 -1.21
CA PRO A 83 5.44 8.66 -1.60
C PRO A 83 6.01 9.45 -0.42
N GLU A 84 7.29 9.22 -0.10
CA GLU A 84 7.98 9.84 1.05
C GLU A 84 7.85 11.37 1.03
N GLU A 85 7.92 11.99 -0.15
CA GLU A 85 7.79 13.43 -0.34
C GLU A 85 6.41 13.98 0.06
N LYS A 86 5.34 13.18 -0.09
CA LYS A 86 3.98 13.56 0.27
C LYS A 86 3.73 13.39 1.77
N VAL A 87 4.35 12.37 2.36
CA VAL A 87 4.14 12.02 3.77
C VAL A 87 5.00 12.86 4.71
N ARG A 88 6.26 13.13 4.35
CA ARG A 88 7.21 13.86 5.23
C ARG A 88 7.09 15.37 5.14
N GLY A 89 6.38 15.89 4.13
CA GLY A 89 6.10 17.33 4.01
C GLY A 89 5.05 17.84 4.99
N ASP A 90 4.32 16.94 5.65
CA ASP A 90 3.25 17.25 6.58
C ASP A 90 3.57 16.61 7.94
N GLY A 91 3.60 17.41 9.01
CA GLY A 91 4.28 17.06 10.27
C GLY A 91 3.85 15.72 10.89
N ASP A 92 2.58 15.34 10.74
CA ASP A 92 2.01 14.08 11.24
C ASP A 92 1.73 13.04 10.14
N GLY A 93 2.19 13.27 8.91
CA GLY A 93 1.90 12.38 7.78
C GLY A 93 2.40 10.95 8.00
N ILE A 94 3.54 10.78 8.68
CA ILE A 94 4.08 9.44 9.00
C ILE A 94 3.16 8.70 9.99
N GLY A 95 2.62 9.37 11.00
CA GLY A 95 1.70 8.76 11.97
C GLY A 95 0.44 8.24 11.28
N ALA A 96 -0.10 9.01 10.34
CA ALA A 96 -1.24 8.62 9.52
C ALA A 96 -0.98 7.34 8.70
N VAL A 97 0.25 7.12 8.21
CA VAL A 97 0.61 5.87 7.50
C VAL A 97 0.43 4.68 8.43
N TYR A 98 0.99 4.70 9.64
CA TYR A 98 0.91 3.56 10.56
C TYR A 98 -0.49 3.32 11.09
N ASN A 99 -1.24 4.38 11.39
CA ASN A 99 -2.65 4.28 11.77
C ASN A 99 -3.47 3.55 10.69
N ASP A 100 -3.24 3.88 9.42
CA ASP A 100 -3.91 3.22 8.30
C ASP A 100 -3.59 1.71 8.25
N ILE A 101 -2.33 1.32 8.45
CA ILE A 101 -1.95 -0.12 8.51
C ILE A 101 -2.67 -0.82 9.65
N VAL A 102 -2.66 -0.25 10.86
CA VAL A 102 -3.23 -0.88 12.06
C VAL A 102 -4.74 -1.02 11.94
N ILE A 103 -5.44 0.02 11.46
CA ILE A 103 -6.89 -0.02 11.24
C ILE A 103 -7.23 -1.03 10.14
N SER A 104 -6.53 -0.98 9.00
CA SER A 104 -6.72 -1.91 7.89
C SER A 104 -6.45 -3.38 8.28
N ALA A 105 -5.46 -3.63 9.13
CA ALA A 105 -5.13 -4.97 9.62
C ALA A 105 -6.22 -5.58 10.51
N ARG A 106 -7.01 -4.74 11.19
CA ARG A 106 -8.13 -5.16 12.05
C ARG A 106 -9.44 -5.29 11.29
N ALA A 107 -9.60 -4.55 10.20
CA ALA A 107 -10.81 -4.57 9.39
C ALA A 107 -11.03 -5.99 8.82
N ASN A 108 -12.10 -6.65 9.27
CA ASN A 108 -12.52 -7.95 8.77
C ASN A 108 -14.03 -7.95 8.59
N HIS A 109 -14.50 -7.27 7.56
CA HIS A 109 -15.91 -7.17 7.22
C HIS A 109 -16.06 -7.07 5.70
N ILE A 110 -17.12 -7.67 5.15
CA ILE A 110 -17.32 -7.80 3.68
C ILE A 110 -17.35 -6.47 2.92
N ASN A 111 -17.69 -5.38 3.60
CA ASN A 111 -17.73 -4.03 3.02
C ASN A 111 -16.40 -3.26 3.12
N PHE A 112 -15.35 -3.87 3.68
CA PHE A 112 -14.02 -3.27 3.74
C PHE A 112 -13.06 -4.06 2.85
N LEU A 113 -12.28 -3.34 2.04
CA LEU A 113 -11.24 -3.95 1.23
C LEU A 113 -10.18 -4.57 2.15
N LYS A 114 -9.97 -5.87 2.03
CA LYS A 114 -9.15 -6.63 2.97
C LYS A 114 -7.65 -6.40 2.75
N LEU A 115 -6.95 -6.03 3.81
CA LEU A 115 -5.49 -6.05 3.84
C LEU A 115 -5.00 -7.50 3.86
N LEU A 116 -4.13 -7.86 2.91
CA LEU A 116 -3.53 -9.20 2.81
C LEU A 116 -2.08 -9.22 3.30
N GLY A 117 -1.39 -8.08 3.24
CA GLY A 117 -0.01 -7.97 3.69
C GLY A 117 0.59 -6.59 3.52
N CYS A 118 1.87 -6.49 3.83
CA CYS A 118 2.64 -5.27 3.64
C CYS A 118 4.10 -5.58 3.28
N CYS A 119 4.79 -4.59 2.74
CA CYS A 119 6.22 -4.57 2.54
C CYS A 119 6.83 -3.41 3.33
N LEU A 120 7.78 -3.72 4.22
CA LEU A 120 8.42 -2.76 5.11
C LEU A 120 9.79 -2.28 4.60
N GLU A 121 10.22 -2.76 3.42
CA GLU A 121 11.53 -2.51 2.81
C GLU A 121 11.55 -1.25 1.92
N PHE A 122 10.62 -0.34 2.14
CA PHE A 122 10.49 0.98 1.51
C PHE A 122 10.54 2.06 2.61
N PRO A 123 10.80 3.34 2.31
CA PRO A 123 10.89 4.35 3.38
C PRO A 123 9.57 4.65 4.07
N CYS A 124 8.45 4.40 3.38
CA CYS A 124 7.15 4.23 4.01
C CYS A 124 6.66 2.82 3.66
N PRO A 125 5.99 2.10 4.58
CA PRO A 125 5.40 0.80 4.28
C PRO A 125 4.52 0.82 3.03
N VAL A 126 4.60 -0.22 2.20
CA VAL A 126 3.70 -0.44 1.07
C VAL A 126 2.67 -1.48 1.48
N LEU A 127 1.39 -1.20 1.26
CA LEU A 127 0.31 -2.09 1.65
C LEU A 127 -0.22 -2.88 0.46
N VAL A 128 -0.58 -4.14 0.71
CA VAL A 128 -1.09 -5.07 -0.30
C VAL A 128 -2.47 -5.54 0.13
N PHE A 129 -3.46 -5.21 -0.68
CA PHE A 129 -4.86 -5.53 -0.50
C PHE A 129 -5.31 -6.57 -1.52
N GLU A 130 -6.46 -7.17 -1.24
CA GLU A 130 -7.14 -8.00 -2.23
C GLU A 130 -7.46 -7.21 -3.51
N HIS A 131 -7.61 -7.95 -4.61
CA HIS A 131 -7.96 -7.35 -5.88
C HIS A 131 -9.42 -6.90 -5.89
N ALA A 132 -9.67 -5.69 -6.38
CA ALA A 132 -11.00 -5.20 -6.69
C ALA A 132 -11.11 -5.08 -8.21
N GLU A 133 -11.84 -6.01 -8.85
CA GLU A 133 -11.96 -6.08 -10.31
C GLU A 133 -12.53 -4.78 -10.91
N ASN A 134 -13.49 -4.17 -10.22
CA ASN A 134 -14.13 -2.92 -10.64
C ASN A 134 -13.32 -1.66 -10.25
N GLY A 135 -12.15 -1.80 -9.67
CA GLY A 135 -11.31 -0.67 -9.25
C GLY A 135 -11.98 0.25 -8.22
N ALA A 136 -11.60 1.52 -8.24
CA ALA A 136 -12.16 2.55 -7.35
C ALA A 136 -13.35 3.26 -8.01
N LEU A 137 -14.41 3.52 -7.24
CA LEU A 137 -15.54 4.32 -7.70
C LEU A 137 -15.13 5.77 -7.91
N GLY A 138 -15.51 6.34 -9.05
CA GLY A 138 -15.31 7.76 -9.34
C GLY A 138 -16.25 8.66 -8.53
N HIS A 139 -15.97 9.96 -8.53
CA HIS A 139 -16.79 10.97 -7.82
C HIS A 139 -18.28 10.96 -8.22
N GLN A 140 -18.60 10.51 -9.44
CA GLN A 140 -19.96 10.42 -9.95
C GLN A 140 -20.58 9.02 -9.80
N GLY A 141 -19.95 8.11 -9.05
CA GLY A 141 -20.42 6.72 -8.88
C GLY A 141 -20.15 5.80 -10.07
N GLY A 142 -19.43 6.27 -11.10
CA GLY A 142 -18.99 5.46 -12.23
C GLY A 142 -17.84 4.51 -11.87
N ILE A 143 -17.78 3.38 -12.58
CA ILE A 143 -16.70 2.39 -12.50
C ILE A 143 -15.60 2.76 -13.52
N GLY A 144 -14.35 2.88 -13.07
CA GLY A 144 -13.17 3.07 -13.94
C GLY A 144 -12.51 4.44 -13.88
N SER A 145 -11.21 4.48 -14.23
CA SER A 145 -10.46 5.72 -14.47
C SER A 145 -11.14 6.54 -15.58
N LYS A 146 -11.00 7.88 -15.55
CA LYS A 146 -11.75 8.90 -16.31
C LYS A 146 -11.96 8.69 -17.83
N ASP A 147 -11.40 7.65 -18.44
CA ASP A 147 -11.43 7.39 -19.88
C ASP A 147 -12.17 6.10 -20.31
N THR A 148 -12.75 5.32 -19.38
CA THR A 148 -13.66 4.23 -19.79
C THR A 148 -15.04 4.81 -20.12
N LYS A 149 -15.35 4.87 -21.43
CA LYS A 149 -16.72 5.04 -21.92
C LYS A 149 -17.63 4.11 -21.13
N PHE A 150 -18.66 4.68 -20.51
CA PHE A 150 -19.76 3.92 -19.95
C PHE A 150 -20.21 2.92 -21.02
N LEU A 151 -20.11 1.62 -20.73
CA LEU A 151 -20.78 0.61 -21.54
C LEU A 151 -22.29 0.83 -21.38
N PRO A 152 -23.07 0.56 -22.45
CA PRO A 152 -24.47 0.96 -22.58
C PRO A 152 -25.38 0.40 -21.48
#